data_AF-A0A7I7Y9D5-F1
#
_entry.id   AF-A0A7I7Y9D5-F1
#
_cell.length_a   1.000
_cell.length_b   1.000
_cell.length_c   1.000
_cell.angle_alpha   90.00
_cell.angle_beta   90.00
_cell.angle_gamma   90.00
#
_symmetry.space_group_name_H-M   'P 1'
#
loop_
_entity.id
_entity.type
_entity.pdbx_description
1 polymer ?
#
loop_
_entity_poly.entity_id
_entity_poly.type
_entity_poly.pdbx_seq_one_letter_code
_entity_poly.pdbx_strand_id
1 'polypeptide(L)'
;MPEEADDYRHPKCYAKTRGGCSTKISGEHYVSHGLIKLYGKNDPGFTIQHKTGKGVGHPIRPKNFKANILCQKHNTALHPADDAALAFATFLRRIALQYDAGAGEWGDAEEVTISGDDMQRWVLKLFLNHAVTGHFDVQQDNTVTFPSESIDLLLDRAAWPSTWGLTVPGETRSKDVRACPFQPIDVVNSHWWGVAPFVHKDKTWIGGGIVDLAHVSFGLTLFNPGRGMPGWDNPGNHLHGSLQRPAFISWELEGLEKRINFTWDYPLHHLGITYALRPQNKADRLAGKLPVGQHIWLE
;
A
#
# COMPACT_ATOMS: atom_id res chain seq x y z
N MET A 1 8.17 35.72 -9.75
CA MET A 1 6.92 34.95 -9.98
C MET A 1 5.90 35.50 -8.99
N PRO A 2 4.67 35.82 -9.39
CA PRO A 2 3.66 36.23 -8.41
C PRO A 2 3.45 35.08 -7.42
N GLU A 3 3.48 35.39 -6.14
CA GLU A 3 3.07 34.44 -5.10
C GLU A 3 1.65 33.98 -5.41
N GLU A 4 1.46 32.67 -5.55
CA GLU A 4 0.14 32.09 -5.73
C GLU A 4 -0.65 32.33 -4.45
N ALA A 5 -1.83 32.93 -4.56
CA ALA A 5 -2.70 33.16 -3.41
C ALA A 5 -2.99 31.84 -2.69
N ASP A 6 -2.89 31.84 -1.36
CA ASP A 6 -2.98 30.63 -0.54
C ASP A 6 -4.35 29.93 -0.64
N ASP A 7 -5.34 30.60 -1.23
CA ASP A 7 -6.69 30.09 -1.47
C ASP A 7 -6.92 29.53 -2.88
N TYR A 8 -5.96 29.64 -3.81
CA TYR A 8 -6.17 29.22 -5.20
C TYR A 8 -6.56 27.74 -5.32
N ARG A 9 -7.50 27.44 -6.23
CA ARG A 9 -8.09 26.11 -6.44
C ARG A 9 -7.97 25.69 -7.90
N HIS A 10 -6.93 24.91 -8.22
CA HIS A 10 -6.73 24.43 -9.58
C HIS A 10 -7.89 23.49 -9.99
N PRO A 11 -8.57 23.73 -11.14
CA PRO A 11 -9.82 23.04 -11.48
C PRO A 11 -9.70 21.51 -11.59
N LYS A 12 -8.52 21.01 -11.99
CA LYS A 12 -8.24 19.58 -12.15
C LYS A 12 -7.62 18.91 -10.91
N CYS A 13 -7.22 19.66 -9.89
CA CYS A 13 -6.63 19.07 -8.69
C CYS A 13 -7.74 18.52 -7.79
N TYR A 14 -7.75 17.23 -7.47
CA TYR A 14 -8.81 16.71 -6.58
C TYR A 14 -8.71 17.26 -5.15
N ALA A 15 -7.50 17.61 -4.71
CA ALA A 15 -7.23 18.24 -3.42
C ALA A 15 -7.60 19.75 -3.39
N LYS A 16 -8.17 20.31 -4.47
CA LYS A 16 -8.55 21.74 -4.55
C LYS A 16 -9.60 22.17 -3.53
N THR A 17 -10.31 21.23 -2.92
CA THR A 17 -11.35 21.50 -1.91
C THR A 17 -10.80 22.22 -0.68
N ARG A 18 -9.47 22.23 -0.49
CA ARG A 18 -8.78 22.88 0.62
C ARG A 18 -7.90 24.08 0.21
N GLY A 19 -8.02 24.60 -1.02
CA GLY A 19 -7.19 25.72 -1.48
C GLY A 19 -5.72 25.34 -1.67
N GLY A 20 -4.83 26.33 -1.67
CA GLY A 20 -3.38 26.14 -1.68
C GLY A 20 -2.80 25.49 -2.94
N CYS A 21 -3.56 25.44 -4.04
CA CYS A 21 -3.09 24.82 -5.27
C CYS A 21 -2.04 25.68 -5.98
N SER A 22 -1.26 25.04 -6.85
CA SER A 22 -0.55 25.75 -7.91
C SER A 22 -1.38 25.87 -9.18
N THR A 23 -1.13 26.93 -9.94
CA THR A 23 -1.62 27.17 -11.30
C THR A 23 -1.20 26.10 -12.30
N LYS A 24 -0.16 25.31 -11.99
CA LYS A 24 0.35 24.22 -12.84
C LYS A 24 -0.19 22.86 -12.40
N ILE A 25 -0.69 22.09 -13.35
CA ILE A 25 -1.09 20.69 -13.14
C ILE A 25 0.11 19.74 -13.32
N SER A 26 0.17 18.68 -12.52
CA SER A 26 1.13 17.59 -12.66
C SER A 26 0.51 16.39 -13.38
N GLY A 27 1.32 15.65 -14.13
CA GLY A 27 0.93 14.37 -14.72
C GLY A 27 1.19 13.26 -13.70
N GLU A 28 0.34 13.16 -12.69
CA GLU A 28 0.51 12.25 -11.56
C GLU A 28 0.33 10.79 -11.99
N HIS A 29 1.26 9.93 -11.61
CA HIS A 29 1.14 8.51 -11.93
C HIS A 29 0.14 7.82 -11.00
N TYR A 30 -0.60 6.83 -11.49
CA TYR A 30 -1.55 6.09 -10.65
C TYR A 30 -0.86 5.30 -9.53
N VAL A 31 0.41 4.92 -9.74
CA VAL A 31 1.34 4.39 -8.74
C VAL A 31 2.65 5.16 -8.85
N SER A 32 3.35 5.35 -7.74
CA SER A 32 4.54 6.21 -7.68
C SER A 32 5.57 5.89 -8.76
N HIS A 33 6.08 6.93 -9.41
CA HIS A 33 7.01 6.79 -10.52
C HIS A 33 8.33 6.11 -10.12
N GLY A 34 8.77 6.27 -8.86
CA GLY A 34 9.91 5.55 -8.30
C GLY A 34 9.72 4.04 -8.29
N LEU A 35 8.53 3.56 -7.94
CA LEU A 35 8.20 2.13 -7.96
C LEU A 35 8.19 1.58 -9.38
N ILE A 36 7.63 2.33 -10.34
CA ILE A 36 7.66 1.96 -11.76
C ILE A 36 9.10 1.77 -12.24
N LYS A 37 10.02 2.66 -11.85
CA LYS A 37 11.45 2.54 -12.17
C LYS A 37 12.11 1.34 -11.48
N LEU A 38 11.81 1.12 -10.20
CA LEU A 38 12.35 0.02 -9.40
C LEU A 38 12.03 -1.34 -10.04
N TYR A 39 10.77 -1.56 -10.43
CA TYR A 39 10.33 -2.83 -11.02
C TYR A 39 10.58 -2.92 -12.53
N GLY A 40 10.53 -1.80 -13.23
CA GLY A 40 10.78 -1.75 -14.67
C GLY A 40 12.24 -1.81 -15.07
N LYS A 41 13.20 -1.59 -14.14
CA LYS A 41 14.65 -1.58 -14.42
C LYS A 41 15.05 -0.70 -15.63
N ASN A 42 14.30 0.38 -15.87
CA ASN A 42 14.43 1.25 -17.05
C ASN A 42 14.25 0.53 -18.42
N ASP A 43 13.65 -0.65 -18.46
CA ASP A 43 13.33 -1.36 -19.70
C ASP A 43 12.28 -0.57 -20.50
N PRO A 44 12.58 -0.14 -21.75
CA PRO A 44 11.63 0.54 -22.62
C PRO A 44 10.40 -0.32 -22.97
N GLY A 45 10.51 -1.64 -22.89
CA GLY A 45 9.44 -2.61 -23.10
C GLY A 45 8.59 -2.87 -21.86
N PHE A 46 8.96 -2.31 -20.69
CA PHE A 46 8.24 -2.54 -19.45
C PHE A 46 6.79 -2.07 -19.54
N THR A 47 5.90 -2.92 -19.05
CA THR A 47 4.49 -2.61 -18.92
C THR A 47 4.03 -2.86 -17.50
N ILE A 48 3.09 -2.02 -17.06
CA ILE A 48 2.45 -2.12 -15.77
C ILE A 48 1.19 -2.96 -15.99
N GLN A 49 1.08 -4.06 -15.26
CA GLN A 49 -0.08 -4.94 -15.27
C GLN A 49 -0.25 -5.61 -13.90
N HIS A 50 -1.50 -5.75 -13.49
CA HIS A 50 -1.89 -6.56 -12.35
C HIS A 50 -2.99 -7.54 -12.77
N LYS A 51 -2.70 -8.84 -12.78
CA LYS A 51 -3.62 -9.89 -13.27
C LYS A 51 -4.62 -10.37 -12.22
N THR A 52 -4.60 -9.80 -11.03
CA THR A 52 -5.63 -10.04 -10.02
C THR A 52 -6.44 -8.76 -9.89
N GLY A 53 -7.75 -8.84 -9.61
CA GLY A 53 -8.73 -7.73 -9.69
C GLY A 53 -8.48 -6.47 -8.85
N LYS A 54 -7.25 -6.28 -8.35
CA LYS A 54 -6.74 -5.13 -7.64
C LYS A 54 -5.82 -4.25 -8.52
N GLY A 55 -6.14 -3.97 -9.78
CA GLY A 55 -5.27 -3.12 -10.61
C GLY A 55 -5.58 -3.21 -12.09
N VAL A 56 -4.61 -2.88 -12.93
CA VAL A 56 -4.83 -2.87 -14.38
C VAL A 56 -4.70 -4.27 -14.97
N GLY A 57 -5.82 -4.84 -15.41
CA GLY A 57 -5.86 -6.19 -15.99
C GLY A 57 -5.12 -6.36 -17.32
N HIS A 58 -4.77 -5.27 -18.00
CA HIS A 58 -4.07 -5.28 -19.28
C HIS A 58 -2.74 -4.48 -19.22
N PRO A 59 -1.74 -4.81 -20.06
CA PRO A 59 -0.46 -4.12 -20.06
C PRO A 59 -0.58 -2.63 -20.46
N ILE A 60 -0.06 -1.72 -19.63
CA ILE A 60 0.02 -0.28 -19.93
C ILE A 60 1.47 0.20 -19.85
N ARG A 61 1.91 1.03 -20.79
CA ARG A 61 3.23 1.67 -20.73
C ARG A 61 3.28 2.74 -19.64
N PRO A 62 4.38 2.84 -18.86
CA PRO A 62 4.56 3.87 -17.83
C PRO A 62 4.14 5.29 -18.22
N LYS A 63 4.53 5.74 -19.43
CA LYS A 63 4.22 7.09 -19.93
C LYS A 63 2.73 7.40 -20.06
N ASN A 64 1.90 6.37 -20.19
CA ASN A 64 0.44 6.47 -20.30
C ASN A 64 -0.25 6.19 -18.96
N PHE A 65 0.48 5.74 -17.95
CA PHE A 65 -0.07 5.37 -16.64
C PHE A 65 -0.06 6.57 -15.68
N LYS A 66 -0.69 7.66 -16.11
CA LYS A 66 -0.76 8.92 -15.37
C LYS A 66 -2.03 9.70 -15.67
N ALA A 67 -2.41 10.60 -14.77
CA ALA A 67 -3.56 11.49 -14.90
C ALA A 67 -3.23 12.91 -14.42
N ASN A 68 -3.92 13.89 -14.98
CA ASN A 68 -3.77 15.29 -14.61
C ASN A 68 -4.69 15.65 -13.42
N ILE A 69 -4.44 15.02 -12.25
CA ILE A 69 -5.37 15.01 -11.10
C ILE A 69 -4.83 15.69 -9.82
N LEU A 70 -3.56 16.06 -9.80
CA LEU A 70 -2.94 16.84 -8.73
C LEU A 70 -2.16 18.03 -9.30
N CYS A 71 -2.23 19.19 -8.65
CA CYS A 71 -1.38 20.34 -9.01
C CYS A 71 0.07 20.09 -8.59
N GLN A 72 1.02 20.82 -9.17
CA GLN A 72 2.44 20.64 -8.87
C GLN A 72 2.74 20.79 -7.38
N LYS A 73 2.18 21.81 -6.71
CA LYS A 73 2.38 22.05 -5.27
C LYS A 73 1.91 20.88 -4.40
N HIS A 74 0.67 20.42 -4.58
CA HIS A 74 0.15 19.28 -3.80
C HIS A 74 0.85 17.98 -4.15
N ASN A 75 1.24 17.76 -5.41
CA ASN A 75 1.97 16.54 -5.74
C ASN A 75 3.37 16.51 -5.13
N THR A 76 4.09 17.63 -5.20
CA THR A 76 5.41 17.77 -4.58
C THR A 76 5.36 17.59 -3.07
N ALA A 77 4.31 18.09 -2.41
CA ALA A 77 4.11 17.90 -0.98
C ALA A 77 3.94 16.42 -0.57
N LEU A 78 3.58 15.55 -1.52
CA LEU A 78 3.41 14.11 -1.30
C LEU A 78 4.66 13.28 -1.66
N HIS A 79 5.77 13.91 -2.06
CA HIS A 79 7.02 13.18 -2.33
C HIS A 79 7.53 12.35 -1.13
N PRO A 80 7.47 12.83 0.13
CA PRO A 80 7.86 12.00 1.28
C PRO A 80 7.07 10.68 1.37
N ALA A 81 5.77 10.70 1.03
CA ALA A 81 4.94 9.50 0.95
C ALA A 81 5.43 8.55 -0.15
N ASP A 82 5.75 9.07 -1.34
CA ASP A 82 6.31 8.26 -2.43
C ASP A 82 7.68 7.65 -2.05
N ASP A 83 8.53 8.39 -1.32
CA ASP A 83 9.84 7.95 -0.87
C ASP A 83 9.75 6.84 0.19
N ALA A 84 8.82 6.94 1.15
CA ALA A 84 8.58 5.90 2.15
C ALA A 84 8.17 4.57 1.51
N ALA A 85 7.26 4.61 0.53
CA ALA A 85 6.86 3.42 -0.22
C ALA A 85 7.99 2.85 -1.09
N LEU A 86 8.81 3.72 -1.69
CA LEU A 86 9.97 3.28 -2.46
C LEU A 86 11.02 2.59 -1.56
N ALA A 87 11.28 3.13 -0.36
CA ALA A 87 12.18 2.51 0.60
C ALA A 87 11.67 1.13 1.03
N PHE A 88 10.37 1.02 1.38
CA PHE A 88 9.71 -0.24 1.70
C PHE A 88 9.87 -1.27 0.57
N ALA A 89 9.48 -0.92 -0.66
CA ALA A 89 9.52 -1.82 -1.79
C ALA A 89 10.95 -2.21 -2.19
N THR A 90 11.90 -1.29 -2.07
CA THR A 90 13.32 -1.54 -2.38
C THR A 90 13.89 -2.59 -1.45
N PHE A 91 13.65 -2.44 -0.14
CA PHE A 91 14.09 -3.41 0.85
C PHE A 91 13.48 -4.80 0.60
N LEU A 92 12.15 -4.88 0.49
CA LEU A 92 11.47 -6.16 0.27
C LEU A 92 11.85 -6.83 -1.05
N ARG A 93 11.91 -6.07 -2.14
CA ARG A 93 12.29 -6.62 -3.43
C ARG A 93 13.71 -7.20 -3.38
N ARG A 94 14.65 -6.53 -2.71
CA ARG A 94 16.03 -7.03 -2.59
C ARG A 94 16.08 -8.36 -1.84
N ILE A 95 15.50 -8.42 -0.63
CA ILE A 95 15.52 -9.64 0.18
C ILE A 95 14.71 -10.77 -0.47
N ALA A 96 13.61 -10.45 -1.17
CA ALA A 96 12.80 -11.45 -1.87
C ALA A 96 13.55 -12.08 -3.05
N LEU A 97 14.29 -11.28 -3.82
CA LEU A 97 15.13 -11.79 -4.90
C LEU A 97 16.33 -12.60 -4.41
N GLN A 98 16.85 -12.28 -3.23
CA GLN A 98 17.95 -13.02 -2.62
C GLN A 98 17.50 -14.41 -2.15
N TYR A 99 16.32 -14.50 -1.51
CA TYR A 99 15.79 -15.77 -1.00
C TYR A 99 15.07 -16.61 -2.08
N ASP A 100 14.55 -15.98 -3.14
CA ASP A 100 13.91 -16.62 -4.32
C ASP A 100 12.99 -17.80 -3.98
N ALA A 101 11.95 -17.54 -3.18
CA ALA A 101 11.04 -18.56 -2.67
C ALA A 101 11.80 -19.80 -2.13
N GLY A 102 12.72 -19.56 -1.21
CA GLY A 102 13.50 -20.59 -0.51
C GLY A 102 14.57 -21.30 -1.33
N ALA A 103 14.84 -20.85 -2.56
CA ALA A 103 15.91 -21.39 -3.39
C ALA A 103 17.26 -20.69 -3.20
N GLY A 104 17.24 -19.48 -2.64
CA GLY A 104 18.43 -18.68 -2.36
C GLY A 104 18.72 -18.55 -0.87
N GLU A 105 19.74 -17.76 -0.55
CA GLU A 105 20.26 -17.61 0.80
C GLU A 105 19.43 -16.61 1.61
N TRP A 106 19.00 -17.01 2.80
CA TRP A 106 18.34 -16.08 3.73
C TRP A 106 19.31 -14.99 4.22
N GLY A 107 20.58 -15.35 4.43
CA GLY A 107 21.63 -14.45 4.87
C GLY A 107 21.43 -13.95 6.30
N ASP A 108 22.11 -12.85 6.65
CA ASP A 108 22.15 -12.29 8.00
C ASP A 108 20.87 -11.53 8.39
N ALA A 109 20.72 -11.17 9.67
CA ALA A 109 19.64 -10.26 10.07
C ALA A 109 19.81 -8.88 9.40
N GLU A 110 18.69 -8.29 8.96
CA GLU A 110 18.70 -6.99 8.29
C GLU A 110 17.46 -6.17 8.67
N GLU A 111 17.63 -4.85 8.77
CA GLU A 111 16.51 -3.95 9.02
C GLU A 111 16.55 -2.67 8.18
N VAL A 112 15.37 -2.07 8.01
CA VAL A 112 15.20 -0.72 7.47
C VAL A 112 14.14 0.03 8.29
N THR A 113 14.31 1.33 8.46
CA THR A 113 13.32 2.19 9.11
C THR A 113 12.69 3.13 8.10
N ILE A 114 11.37 3.24 8.11
CA ILE A 114 10.59 4.16 7.27
C ILE A 114 9.57 4.94 8.10
N SER A 115 9.10 6.06 7.57
CA SER A 115 7.99 6.82 8.16
C SER A 115 6.67 6.07 7.94
N GLY A 116 6.03 5.67 9.04
CA GLY A 116 4.69 5.09 9.03
C GLY A 116 3.63 6.09 8.61
N ASP A 117 3.78 7.35 9.01
CA ASP A 117 2.89 8.44 8.61
C ASP A 117 2.92 8.72 7.10
N ASP A 118 4.11 8.72 6.51
CA ASP A 118 4.27 8.87 5.07
C ASP A 118 3.80 7.62 4.33
N MET A 119 4.05 6.42 4.87
CA MET A 119 3.56 5.17 4.29
C MET A 119 2.02 5.11 4.27
N GLN A 120 1.33 5.52 5.35
CA GLN A 120 -0.13 5.56 5.36
C GLN A 120 -0.69 6.62 4.39
N ARG A 121 -0.03 7.77 4.26
CA ARG A 121 -0.39 8.79 3.27
C ARG A 121 -0.18 8.30 1.85
N TRP A 122 0.86 7.49 1.60
CA TRP A 122 1.07 6.87 0.30
C TRP A 122 -0.05 5.90 -0.06
N VAL A 123 -0.45 5.04 0.86
CA VAL A 123 -1.58 4.12 0.66
C VAL A 123 -2.86 4.92 0.37
N LEU A 124 -3.10 6.01 1.10
CA LEU A 124 -4.23 6.91 0.86
C LEU A 124 -4.15 7.60 -0.50
N LYS A 125 -2.98 8.13 -0.88
CA LYS A 125 -2.72 8.75 -2.18
C LYS A 125 -3.05 7.80 -3.32
N LEU A 126 -2.55 6.56 -3.24
CA LEU A 126 -2.78 5.54 -4.26
C LEU A 126 -4.28 5.22 -4.36
N PHE A 127 -4.96 5.01 -3.23
CA PHE A 127 -6.41 4.81 -3.20
C PHE A 127 -7.19 5.97 -3.84
N LEU A 128 -6.89 7.22 -3.44
CA LEU A 128 -7.57 8.40 -3.96
C LEU A 128 -7.31 8.61 -5.45
N ASN A 129 -6.08 8.41 -5.93
CA ASN A 129 -5.74 8.50 -7.36
C ASN A 129 -6.64 7.59 -8.21
N HIS A 130 -6.99 6.40 -7.72
CA HIS A 130 -7.87 5.46 -8.42
C HIS A 130 -9.35 5.81 -8.23
N ALA A 131 -9.76 6.20 -7.02
CA ALA A 131 -11.12 6.64 -6.74
C ALA A 131 -11.53 7.84 -7.61
N VAL A 132 -10.70 8.88 -7.69
CA VAL A 132 -11.03 10.12 -8.42
C VAL A 132 -11.00 9.96 -9.94
N THR A 133 -10.36 8.89 -10.44
CA THR A 133 -10.28 8.60 -11.87
C THR A 133 -11.25 7.50 -12.32
N GLY A 134 -12.09 6.98 -11.42
CA GLY A 134 -13.13 6.03 -11.78
C GLY A 134 -12.59 4.64 -12.12
N HIS A 135 -11.45 4.25 -11.54
CA HIS A 135 -10.78 3.00 -11.89
C HIS A 135 -11.26 1.77 -11.10
N PHE A 136 -12.16 1.94 -10.14
CA PHE A 136 -12.75 0.81 -9.44
C PHE A 136 -14.01 0.30 -10.15
N ASP A 137 -14.18 -1.02 -10.19
CA ASP A 137 -15.32 -1.67 -10.87
C ASP A 137 -16.68 -1.14 -10.38
N VAL A 138 -16.82 -0.87 -9.08
CA VAL A 138 -18.06 -0.28 -8.53
C VAL A 138 -18.45 1.05 -9.19
N GLN A 139 -17.48 1.81 -9.71
CA GLN A 139 -17.68 3.11 -10.34
C GLN A 139 -18.12 3.01 -11.80
N GLN A 140 -18.12 1.82 -12.41
CA GLN A 140 -18.62 1.62 -13.77
C GLN A 140 -20.14 1.82 -13.84
N ASP A 141 -20.85 1.38 -12.79
CA ASP A 141 -22.32 1.40 -12.74
C ASP A 141 -22.89 2.34 -11.66
N ASN A 142 -22.05 2.92 -10.80
CA ASN A 142 -22.51 3.70 -9.64
C ASN A 142 -21.75 5.02 -9.50
N THR A 143 -22.45 6.04 -8.99
CA THR A 143 -21.81 7.25 -8.47
C THR A 143 -21.32 6.97 -7.06
N VAL A 144 -20.01 6.96 -6.87
CA VAL A 144 -19.37 6.59 -5.61
C VAL A 144 -18.67 7.79 -4.99
N THR A 145 -18.84 7.96 -3.68
CA THR A 145 -18.20 9.00 -2.88
C THR A 145 -17.20 8.40 -1.88
N PHE A 146 -16.34 9.23 -1.31
CA PHE A 146 -15.43 8.88 -0.22
C PHE A 146 -15.40 10.03 0.81
N PRO A 147 -14.94 9.78 2.05
CA PRO A 147 -14.91 10.79 3.11
C PRO A 147 -14.12 12.03 2.68
N SER A 148 -14.71 13.23 2.81
CA SER A 148 -14.08 14.46 2.35
C SER A 148 -12.81 14.81 3.15
N GLU A 149 -12.78 14.38 4.41
CA GLU A 149 -11.70 14.48 5.38
C GLU A 149 -10.45 13.73 4.92
N SER A 150 -10.59 12.77 3.99
CA SER A 150 -9.44 12.09 3.39
C SER A 150 -8.48 13.06 2.69
N ILE A 151 -8.97 14.20 2.20
CA ILE A 151 -8.10 15.25 1.63
C ILE A 151 -7.29 15.94 2.73
N ASP A 152 -7.88 16.17 3.90
CA ASP A 152 -7.17 16.77 5.04
C ASP A 152 -6.11 15.80 5.59
N LEU A 153 -6.42 14.51 5.67
CA LEU A 153 -5.47 13.47 6.05
C LEU A 153 -4.32 13.33 5.04
N LEU A 154 -4.64 13.40 3.74
CA LEU A 154 -3.62 13.33 2.68
C LEU A 154 -2.67 14.54 2.72
N LEU A 155 -3.21 15.74 2.96
CA LEU A 155 -2.46 16.99 2.99
C LEU A 155 -1.85 17.32 4.36
N ASP A 156 -1.93 16.41 5.32
CA ASP A 156 -1.44 16.60 6.69
C ASP A 156 -2.04 17.81 7.42
N ARG A 157 -3.33 18.05 7.21
CA ARG A 157 -4.07 19.16 7.81
C ARG A 157 -4.95 18.73 8.98
N ALA A 158 -5.04 17.42 9.21
CA ALA A 158 -5.79 16.84 10.30
C ALA A 158 -5.08 15.60 10.83
N ALA A 159 -5.15 15.41 12.14
CA ALA A 159 -4.70 14.18 12.77
C ALA A 159 -5.60 13.01 12.32
N TRP A 160 -4.99 11.84 12.13
CA TRP A 160 -5.75 10.63 11.84
C TRP A 160 -6.57 10.19 13.06
N PRO A 161 -7.89 9.96 12.92
CA PRO A 161 -8.67 9.34 13.98
C PRO A 161 -8.03 8.03 14.45
N SER A 162 -8.07 7.74 15.75
CA SER A 162 -7.40 6.58 16.34
C SER A 162 -7.87 5.24 15.78
N THR A 163 -9.11 5.18 15.27
CA THR A 163 -9.70 3.97 14.68
C THR A 163 -9.50 3.86 13.16
N TRP A 164 -8.85 4.84 12.53
CA TRP A 164 -8.61 4.91 11.08
C TRP A 164 -7.14 4.64 10.73
N GLY A 165 -6.87 4.41 9.45
CA GLY A 165 -5.52 4.41 8.90
C GLY A 165 -4.99 3.05 8.51
N LEU A 166 -3.67 2.98 8.37
CA LEU A 166 -2.95 1.84 7.85
C LEU A 166 -3.04 0.64 8.78
N THR A 167 -3.18 -0.54 8.19
CA THR A 167 -3.21 -1.83 8.86
C THR A 167 -2.43 -2.84 8.05
N VAL A 168 -1.84 -3.81 8.72
CA VAL A 168 -1.08 -4.91 8.13
C VAL A 168 -1.75 -6.23 8.51
N PRO A 169 -1.73 -7.24 7.62
CA PRO A 169 -2.28 -8.56 7.91
C PRO A 169 -1.71 -9.12 9.21
N GLY A 170 -2.54 -9.76 10.02
CA GLY A 170 -2.05 -10.48 11.20
C GLY A 170 -2.25 -11.98 11.06
N GLU A 171 -2.53 -12.63 12.18
CA GLU A 171 -2.56 -14.09 12.26
C GLU A 171 -3.64 -14.72 11.37
N THR A 172 -4.82 -14.11 11.28
CA THR A 172 -5.95 -14.72 10.58
C THR A 172 -5.87 -14.46 9.08
N ARG A 173 -5.71 -15.55 8.31
CA ARG A 173 -5.53 -15.50 6.85
C ARG A 173 -6.85 -15.19 6.16
N SER A 174 -7.06 -13.92 5.83
CA SER A 174 -7.95 -13.57 4.72
C SER A 174 -7.28 -13.97 3.39
N LYS A 175 -8.03 -14.59 2.49
CA LYS A 175 -7.58 -14.88 1.11
C LYS A 175 -7.26 -13.59 0.32
N ASP A 176 -7.75 -12.46 0.80
CA ASP A 176 -7.68 -11.18 0.12
C ASP A 176 -6.43 -10.37 0.49
N VAL A 177 -5.61 -10.85 1.44
CA VAL A 177 -4.40 -10.15 1.89
C VAL A 177 -3.16 -11.04 1.76
N ARG A 178 -2.02 -10.40 1.50
CA ARG A 178 -0.71 -11.04 1.37
C ARG A 178 0.22 -10.55 2.47
N ALA A 179 0.98 -11.47 3.05
CA ALA A 179 1.95 -11.15 4.10
C ALA A 179 3.36 -11.67 3.77
N CYS A 180 3.52 -12.48 2.72
CA CYS A 180 4.79 -13.13 2.38
C CYS A 180 5.37 -12.55 1.07
N PRO A 181 6.45 -11.75 1.14
CA PRO A 181 7.09 -11.15 -0.03
C PRO A 181 7.96 -12.14 -0.82
N PHE A 182 8.28 -13.30 -0.24
CA PHE A 182 9.20 -14.28 -0.78
C PHE A 182 8.52 -15.16 -1.84
N GLN A 183 8.53 -14.65 -3.06
CA GLN A 183 7.98 -15.29 -4.24
C GLN A 183 9.11 -15.65 -5.21
N PRO A 184 8.86 -16.53 -6.20
CA PRO A 184 9.79 -16.73 -7.30
C PRO A 184 10.08 -15.41 -8.04
N ILE A 185 11.29 -15.26 -8.59
CA ILE A 185 11.75 -14.03 -9.25
C ILE A 185 10.79 -13.43 -10.29
N ASP A 186 10.10 -14.25 -11.08
CA ASP A 186 9.13 -13.80 -12.08
C ASP A 186 7.87 -13.22 -11.42
N VAL A 187 7.48 -13.80 -10.30
CA VAL A 187 6.38 -13.30 -9.46
C VAL A 187 6.80 -12.03 -8.74
N VAL A 188 8.00 -11.94 -8.13
CA VAL A 188 8.47 -10.71 -7.44
C VAL A 188 8.47 -9.49 -8.36
N ASN A 189 8.82 -9.68 -9.64
CA ASN A 189 8.88 -8.59 -10.61
C ASN A 189 7.53 -8.34 -11.32
N SER A 190 6.54 -9.20 -11.12
CA SER A 190 5.17 -9.01 -11.59
C SER A 190 4.24 -8.77 -10.40
N HIS A 191 3.02 -8.27 -10.64
CA HIS A 191 2.00 -8.19 -9.57
C HIS A 191 2.43 -7.52 -8.25
N TRP A 192 3.37 -6.58 -8.35
CA TRP A 192 4.07 -5.96 -7.22
C TRP A 192 3.30 -4.81 -6.60
N TRP A 193 2.20 -4.38 -7.22
CA TRP A 193 1.29 -3.40 -6.66
C TRP A 193 -0.15 -3.76 -6.97
N GLY A 194 -1.07 -3.30 -6.14
CA GLY A 194 -2.49 -3.34 -6.47
C GLY A 194 -3.33 -2.48 -5.54
N VAL A 195 -4.58 -2.23 -5.90
CA VAL A 195 -5.56 -1.56 -5.05
C VAL A 195 -6.98 -2.06 -5.32
N ALA A 196 -7.73 -2.31 -4.26
CA ALA A 196 -9.16 -2.57 -4.31
C ALA A 196 -9.90 -1.83 -3.18
N PRO A 197 -11.09 -1.28 -3.43
CA PRO A 197 -11.80 -0.48 -2.45
C PRO A 197 -12.61 -1.34 -1.47
N PHE A 198 -12.79 -0.83 -0.26
CA PHE A 198 -13.87 -1.25 0.64
C PHE A 198 -15.15 -0.53 0.23
N VAL A 199 -16.07 -1.27 -0.35
CA VAL A 199 -17.35 -0.76 -0.87
C VAL A 199 -18.44 -0.96 0.17
N HIS A 200 -19.19 0.10 0.48
CA HIS A 200 -20.37 -0.02 1.32
C HIS A 200 -21.46 -0.86 0.66
N LYS A 201 -22.37 -1.45 1.46
CA LYS A 201 -23.38 -2.41 0.96
C LYS A 201 -24.29 -1.84 -0.14
N ASP A 202 -24.56 -0.54 -0.11
CA ASP A 202 -25.38 0.17 -1.09
C ASP A 202 -24.61 0.62 -2.35
N LYS A 203 -23.29 0.37 -2.41
CA LYS A 203 -22.41 0.73 -3.52
C LYS A 203 -22.30 2.24 -3.83
N THR A 204 -22.67 3.11 -2.89
CA THR A 204 -22.60 4.57 -3.08
C THR A 204 -21.37 5.22 -2.43
N TRP A 205 -20.63 4.45 -1.63
CA TRP A 205 -19.53 4.96 -0.81
C TRP A 205 -18.38 3.95 -0.70
N ILE A 206 -17.16 4.47 -0.71
CA ILE A 206 -15.93 3.71 -0.47
C ILE A 206 -15.15 4.29 0.72
N GLY A 207 -14.79 3.41 1.65
CA GLY A 207 -14.23 3.75 2.95
C GLY A 207 -12.73 3.53 3.09
N GLY A 208 -11.99 3.47 1.99
CA GLY A 208 -10.61 3.00 1.94
C GLY A 208 -10.52 1.70 1.14
N GLY A 209 -9.56 0.83 1.45
CA GLY A 209 -9.33 -0.37 0.65
C GLY A 209 -8.12 -1.19 1.06
N ILE A 210 -7.80 -2.19 0.23
CA ILE A 210 -6.57 -2.98 0.33
C ILE A 210 -5.62 -2.51 -0.77
N VAL A 211 -4.40 -2.17 -0.39
CA VAL A 211 -3.30 -1.84 -1.31
C VAL A 211 -2.23 -2.92 -1.18
N ASP A 212 -1.82 -3.50 -2.31
CA ASP A 212 -0.70 -4.43 -2.36
C ASP A 212 0.56 -3.65 -2.76
N LEU A 213 1.70 -3.94 -2.12
CA LEU A 213 3.02 -3.47 -2.50
C LEU A 213 4.07 -4.54 -2.17
N ALA A 214 4.90 -4.90 -3.13
CA ALA A 214 5.96 -5.92 -2.97
C ALA A 214 5.43 -7.24 -2.36
N HIS A 215 4.23 -7.67 -2.76
CA HIS A 215 3.51 -8.85 -2.25
C HIS A 215 3.18 -8.82 -0.75
N VAL A 216 3.16 -7.63 -0.14
CA VAL A 216 2.56 -7.37 1.16
C VAL A 216 1.34 -6.50 0.96
N SER A 217 0.23 -6.83 1.62
CA SER A 217 -1.00 -6.06 1.58
C SER A 217 -1.06 -5.10 2.76
N PHE A 218 -1.71 -3.97 2.53
CA PHE A 218 -2.03 -2.96 3.53
C PHE A 218 -3.52 -2.68 3.46
N GLY A 219 -4.21 -2.79 4.58
CA GLY A 219 -5.56 -2.26 4.71
C GLY A 219 -5.52 -0.79 5.07
N LEU A 220 -6.39 0.02 4.49
CA LEU A 220 -6.60 1.42 4.85
C LEU A 220 -8.08 1.62 5.18
N THR A 221 -8.38 2.10 6.38
CA THR A 221 -9.75 2.48 6.77
C THR A 221 -9.89 3.98 6.92
N LEU A 222 -10.94 4.52 6.30
CA LEU A 222 -11.44 5.89 6.45
C LEU A 222 -12.80 5.87 7.19
N PHE A 223 -12.92 4.94 8.13
CA PHE A 223 -14.04 4.72 9.04
C PHE A 223 -13.55 3.93 10.23
N ASN A 224 -14.34 3.89 11.32
CA ASN A 224 -14.09 2.97 12.42
C ASN A 224 -14.55 1.57 12.00
N PRO A 225 -13.63 0.59 11.84
CA PRO A 225 -14.00 -0.71 11.34
C PRO A 225 -14.46 -1.66 12.47
N GLY A 226 -14.62 -1.17 13.70
CA GLY A 226 -15.15 -1.93 14.84
C GLY A 226 -14.12 -2.80 15.53
N ARG A 227 -12.83 -2.42 15.52
CA ARG A 227 -11.77 -3.14 16.27
C ARG A 227 -12.16 -3.26 17.75
N GLY A 228 -12.10 -4.48 18.28
CA GLY A 228 -12.50 -4.77 19.66
C GLY A 228 -14.03 -4.86 19.89
N MET A 229 -14.86 -4.74 18.84
CA MET A 229 -16.30 -4.94 18.94
C MET A 229 -16.69 -6.38 18.54
N PRO A 230 -17.83 -6.91 19.05
CA PRO A 230 -18.38 -8.17 18.59
C PRO A 230 -18.53 -8.21 17.07
N GLY A 231 -17.94 -9.20 16.41
CA GLY A 231 -17.97 -9.36 14.96
C GLY A 231 -16.75 -8.83 14.21
N TRP A 232 -15.77 -8.21 14.89
CA TRP A 232 -14.47 -7.87 14.29
C TRP A 232 -13.80 -9.08 13.63
N ASP A 233 -13.82 -10.22 14.33
CA ASP A 233 -13.21 -11.46 13.88
C ASP A 233 -14.11 -12.31 12.96
N ASN A 234 -15.15 -11.70 12.37
CA ASN A 234 -15.96 -12.38 11.35
C ASN A 234 -15.08 -12.67 10.12
N PRO A 235 -15.08 -13.91 9.58
CA PRO A 235 -14.33 -14.26 8.37
C PRO A 235 -14.66 -13.37 7.14
N GLY A 236 -15.84 -12.74 7.10
CA GLY A 236 -16.22 -11.79 6.05
C GLY A 236 -15.58 -10.40 6.18
N ASN A 237 -14.96 -10.06 7.31
CA ASN A 237 -14.21 -8.82 7.48
C ASN A 237 -12.81 -9.00 6.90
N HIS A 238 -12.48 -8.39 5.77
CA HIS A 238 -11.16 -8.56 5.15
C HIS A 238 -9.97 -8.13 6.03
N LEU A 239 -10.22 -7.35 7.08
CA LEU A 239 -9.21 -6.85 8.02
C LEU A 239 -9.20 -7.61 9.36
N HIS A 240 -9.98 -8.68 9.52
CA HIS A 240 -9.98 -9.45 10.75
C HIS A 240 -8.56 -9.92 11.13
N GLY A 241 -8.22 -9.84 12.41
CA GLY A 241 -6.87 -10.14 12.90
C GLY A 241 -5.75 -9.19 12.46
N SER A 242 -6.03 -8.13 11.70
CA SER A 242 -4.97 -7.19 11.25
C SER A 242 -4.47 -6.30 12.40
N LEU A 243 -3.21 -5.85 12.33
CA LEU A 243 -2.65 -4.86 13.24
C LEU A 243 -2.69 -3.47 12.60
N GLN A 244 -3.21 -2.47 13.31
CA GLN A 244 -3.23 -1.07 12.87
C GLN A 244 -1.89 -0.42 13.21
N ARG A 245 -1.35 0.47 12.37
CA ARG A 245 -0.12 1.27 12.65
C ARG A 245 0.97 0.50 13.42
N PRO A 246 1.51 -0.59 12.85
CA PRO A 246 2.49 -1.43 13.53
C PRO A 246 3.78 -0.66 13.81
N ALA A 247 4.48 -0.98 14.89
CA ALA A 247 5.84 -0.49 15.15
C ALA A 247 6.87 -1.15 14.21
N PHE A 248 6.66 -2.42 13.86
CA PHE A 248 7.45 -3.12 12.85
C PHE A 248 6.65 -4.23 12.17
N ILE A 249 7.13 -4.62 11.00
CA ILE A 249 6.82 -5.89 10.36
C ILE A 249 8.13 -6.62 10.13
N SER A 250 8.19 -7.91 10.44
CA SER A 250 9.36 -8.72 10.16
C SER A 250 9.03 -10.12 9.67
N TRP A 251 10.03 -10.75 9.06
CA TRP A 251 10.01 -12.14 8.68
C TRP A 251 11.19 -12.83 9.32
N GLU A 252 10.96 -13.97 9.97
CA GLU A 252 11.99 -14.72 10.68
C GLU A 252 12.15 -16.10 10.07
N LEU A 253 13.39 -16.51 9.79
CA LEU A 253 13.71 -17.88 9.42
C LEU A 253 14.89 -18.34 10.27
N GLU A 254 14.70 -19.42 11.02
CA GLU A 254 15.74 -20.06 11.83
C GLU A 254 16.46 -19.08 12.78
N GLY A 255 15.71 -18.15 13.39
CA GLY A 255 16.23 -17.15 14.34
C GLY A 255 16.87 -15.91 13.70
N LEU A 256 16.90 -15.82 12.36
CA LEU A 256 17.39 -14.64 11.64
C LEU A 256 16.23 -13.83 11.07
N GLU A 257 16.22 -12.54 11.34
CA GLU A 257 15.08 -11.66 11.05
C GLU A 257 15.39 -10.63 9.94
N LYS A 258 14.43 -10.43 9.04
CA LYS A 258 14.38 -9.29 8.11
C LYS A 258 13.26 -8.36 8.57
N ARG A 259 13.59 -7.14 8.99
CA ARG A 259 12.64 -6.23 9.68
C ARG A 259 12.46 -4.90 8.94
N ILE A 260 11.24 -4.38 8.99
CA ILE A 260 10.90 -3.01 8.62
C ILE A 260 10.30 -2.33 9.83
N ASN A 261 10.98 -1.31 10.36
CA ASN A 261 10.50 -0.47 11.45
C ASN A 261 9.70 0.72 10.89
N PHE A 262 8.60 1.06 11.56
CA PHE A 262 7.77 2.22 11.22
C PHE A 262 7.86 3.27 12.32
N THR A 263 8.23 4.49 11.97
CA THR A 263 8.15 5.64 12.88
C THR A 263 6.79 6.33 12.75
N TRP A 264 6.14 6.61 13.87
CA TRP A 264 4.85 7.30 13.92
C TRP A 264 4.97 8.54 14.80
N ASP A 265 4.42 9.66 14.35
CA ASP A 265 4.33 10.90 15.14
C ASP A 265 3.42 10.70 16.37
N TYR A 266 2.37 9.90 16.20
CA TYR A 266 1.45 9.50 17.26
C TYR A 266 1.42 7.98 17.39
N PRO A 267 2.36 7.38 18.15
CA PRO A 267 2.36 5.94 18.35
C PRO A 267 1.10 5.55 19.14
N LEU A 268 0.21 4.78 18.48
CA LEU A 268 -0.97 4.22 19.15
C LEU A 268 -0.59 3.02 20.03
N HIS A 269 0.48 2.31 19.69
CA HIS A 269 1.02 1.18 20.47
C HIS A 269 2.41 0.76 19.96
N HIS A 270 3.20 0.08 20.79
CA HIS A 270 4.54 -0.43 20.45
C HIS A 270 4.52 -1.79 19.73
N LEU A 271 3.34 -2.30 19.40
CA LEU A 271 3.17 -3.64 18.85
C LEU A 271 3.70 -3.73 17.41
N GLY A 272 4.45 -4.79 17.11
CA GLY A 272 4.82 -5.20 15.76
C GLY A 272 4.28 -6.58 15.41
N ILE A 273 4.60 -7.07 14.21
CA ILE A 273 4.29 -8.44 13.77
C ILE A 273 5.55 -9.10 13.22
N THR A 274 5.79 -10.34 13.65
CA THR A 274 6.80 -11.24 13.08
C THR A 274 6.12 -12.40 12.38
N TYR A 275 6.41 -12.58 11.10
CA TYR A 275 5.98 -13.75 10.34
C TYR A 275 7.08 -14.81 10.37
N ALA A 276 6.87 -15.87 11.16
CA ALA A 276 7.79 -17.00 11.17
C ALA A 276 7.66 -17.81 9.87
N LEU A 277 8.77 -17.94 9.16
CA LEU A 277 8.92 -18.71 7.95
C LEU A 277 9.33 -20.14 8.29
N ARG A 278 9.04 -21.07 7.37
CA ARG A 278 9.60 -22.42 7.41
C ARG A 278 10.52 -22.63 6.21
N PRO A 279 11.61 -23.39 6.36
CA PRO A 279 12.44 -23.79 5.23
C PRO A 279 11.58 -24.43 4.15
N GLN A 280 11.83 -24.03 2.91
CA GLN A 280 11.06 -24.51 1.77
C GLN A 280 11.80 -25.67 1.11
N ASN A 281 11.16 -26.83 1.02
CA ASN A 281 11.71 -27.93 0.24
C ASN A 281 11.44 -27.71 -1.27
N LYS A 282 12.24 -28.38 -2.10
CA LYS A 282 12.16 -28.27 -3.57
C LYS A 282 10.77 -28.64 -4.12
N ALA A 283 10.10 -29.64 -3.54
CA ALA A 283 8.80 -30.11 -4.02
C ALA A 283 7.71 -29.05 -3.81
N ASP A 284 7.68 -28.44 -2.62
CA ASP A 284 6.72 -27.37 -2.29
C ASP A 284 6.95 -26.12 -3.15
N ARG A 285 8.21 -25.77 -3.42
CA ARG A 285 8.56 -24.68 -4.34
C ARG A 285 8.07 -24.93 -5.77
N LEU A 286 8.32 -26.11 -6.31
CA LEU A 286 7.84 -26.47 -7.66
C LEU A 286 6.32 -26.52 -7.75
N ALA A 287 5.63 -26.77 -6.63
CA ALA A 287 4.19 -26.69 -6.52
C ALA A 287 3.67 -25.25 -6.32
N GLY A 288 4.54 -24.22 -6.34
CA GLY A 288 4.17 -22.82 -6.14
C GLY A 288 3.72 -22.49 -4.71
N LYS A 289 3.99 -23.37 -3.74
CA LYS A 289 3.71 -23.08 -2.33
C LYS A 289 4.71 -22.06 -1.83
N LEU A 290 4.25 -21.14 -0.98
CA LEU A 290 5.10 -20.10 -0.40
C LEU A 290 5.90 -20.66 0.78
N PRO A 291 7.07 -20.08 1.13
CA PRO A 291 7.77 -20.40 2.37
C PRO A 291 6.96 -19.79 3.52
N VAL A 292 5.97 -20.52 4.05
CA VAL A 292 5.14 -20.02 5.16
C VAL A 292 5.22 -20.99 6.33
N GLY A 293 5.64 -20.46 7.48
CA GLY A 293 5.44 -21.10 8.78
C GLY A 293 4.12 -20.71 9.42
N GLN A 294 4.00 -21.01 10.73
CA GLN A 294 2.91 -20.58 11.59
C GLN A 294 3.12 -19.11 11.98
N HIS A 295 2.05 -18.31 12.07
CA HIS A 295 2.16 -16.92 12.51
C HIS A 295 2.37 -16.89 14.03
N ILE A 296 3.26 -16.04 14.54
CA ILE A 296 3.51 -15.91 15.98
C ILE A 296 3.52 -14.42 16.31
N TRP A 297 2.61 -13.98 17.17
CA TRP A 297 2.64 -12.63 17.75
C TRP A 297 3.84 -12.55 18.69
N LEU A 298 4.70 -11.55 18.49
CA LEU A 298 5.73 -11.19 19.47
C LEU A 298 5.37 -9.80 20.00
N GLU A 299 5.14 -9.73 21.32
CA GLU A 299 5.09 -8.47 22.08
C GLU A 299 6.47 -7.81 22.10
#